data_AF-A0AA47MET4-F1
#
_entry.id   AF-A0AA47MET4-F1
#
_cell.length_a   1.000
_cell.length_b   1.000
_cell.length_c   1.000
_cell.angle_alpha   90.00
_cell.angle_beta   90.00
_cell.angle_gamma   90.00
#
_symmetry.space_group_name_H-M   'P 1'
#
loop_
_entity.id
_entity.type
_entity.pdbx_description
1 polymer ?
#
loop_
_entity_poly.entity_id
_entity_poly.type
_entity_poly.pdbx_seq_one_letter_code
_entity_poly.pdbx_strand_id
1 'polypeptide(L)'
;MLKDSKYQSICNAAPPVLTGQLVAASKPTWRKASTSERRKMVVEEVRHQEEAERSAKAVSLAKRGQWMRWEGLERRKLTWTQLCEMEASNISFIIRATYDVLPSPKNLRVVWYGEDPTCALCPTPATLKHILAACNTSLTQGRYSWRRNQVLKSLAAAIESKRNTNNSLPLRATNSITTPIFIREGQRKPNHPSTKSETGQLAIARDWKMLVDIGQQLIFPPEIAANSQARLGTLVPLAEGSQCH
;
A
#
# COMPACT_ATOMS: atom_id res chain seq x y z
N MET A 1 14.35 48.76 21.45
CA MET A 1 13.03 48.81 22.11
C MET A 1 11.84 48.63 21.18
N LEU A 2 11.64 49.42 20.11
CA LEU A 2 10.51 49.17 19.18
C LEU A 2 10.62 47.85 18.37
N LYS A 3 11.83 47.45 17.98
CA LYS A 3 12.06 46.17 17.27
C LYS A 3 11.69 44.97 18.15
N ASP A 4 12.12 44.99 19.42
CA ASP A 4 11.84 43.91 20.39
C ASP A 4 10.35 43.74 20.67
N SER A 5 9.59 44.84 20.73
CA SER A 5 8.13 44.80 20.90
C SER A 5 7.41 44.10 19.75
N LYS A 6 7.82 44.38 18.49
CA LYS A 6 7.26 43.72 17.30
C LYS A 6 7.57 42.22 17.28
N TYR A 7 8.81 41.82 17.59
CA TYR A 7 9.18 40.40 17.67
C TYR A 7 8.49 39.68 18.83
N GLN A 8 8.29 40.36 19.95
CA GLN A 8 7.57 39.82 21.10
C GLN A 8 6.07 39.68 20.80
N SER A 9 5.47 40.57 20.00
CA SER A 9 4.10 40.42 19.49
C SER A 9 3.97 39.25 18.52
N ILE A 10 4.98 39.01 17.68
CA ILE A 10 5.02 37.90 16.72
C ILE A 10 5.07 36.57 17.50
N CYS A 11 6.01 36.41 18.43
CA CYS A 11 6.20 35.16 19.18
C CYS A 11 5.12 34.85 20.24
N ASN A 12 4.28 35.83 20.61
CA ASN A 12 3.21 35.66 21.61
C ASN A 12 1.82 35.51 20.97
N ALA A 13 1.71 35.47 19.64
CA ALA A 13 0.44 35.13 18.99
C ALA A 13 0.04 33.71 19.41
N ALA A 14 -1.13 33.57 20.05
CA ALA A 14 -1.62 32.29 20.51
C ALA A 14 -1.90 31.36 19.30
N PRO A 15 -1.47 30.09 19.32
CA PRO A 15 -1.88 29.14 18.30
C PRO A 15 -3.42 28.99 18.33
N PRO A 16 -4.08 28.84 17.17
CA PRO A 16 -5.50 28.49 17.15
C PRO A 16 -5.69 27.18 17.94
N VAL A 17 -6.60 27.24 18.91
CA VAL A 17 -6.87 26.16 19.85
C VAL A 17 -7.33 24.91 19.10
N LEU A 18 -6.43 23.95 18.91
CA LEU A 18 -6.80 22.57 18.57
C LEU A 18 -6.97 21.82 19.89
N THR A 19 -8.22 21.52 20.22
CA THR A 19 -8.61 20.63 21.31
C THR A 19 -8.06 19.23 21.06
N GLY A 20 -7.03 18.86 21.82
CA GLY A 20 -6.45 17.52 21.83
C GLY A 20 -5.17 17.48 22.66
N GLN A 21 -5.29 17.05 23.92
CA GLN A 21 -4.19 16.95 24.88
C GLN A 21 -3.09 15.99 24.42
N LEU A 22 -1.92 16.54 24.13
CA LEU A 22 -0.62 15.89 24.35
C LEU A 22 0.27 16.94 25.03
N VAL A 23 0.76 16.62 26.23
CA VAL A 23 1.64 17.50 27.02
C VAL A 23 2.99 17.59 26.29
N ALA A 24 3.12 18.59 25.43
CA ALA A 24 4.38 18.96 24.83
C ALA A 24 5.27 19.61 25.90
N ALA A 25 6.54 19.24 25.96
CA ALA A 25 7.52 19.87 26.85
C ALA A 25 7.42 21.40 26.75
N SER A 26 7.29 22.06 27.91
CA SER A 26 7.06 23.50 28.01
C SER A 26 8.15 24.27 27.25
N LYS A 27 7.81 24.85 26.10
CA LYS A 27 8.70 25.73 25.36
C LYS A 27 9.09 26.93 26.26
N PRO A 28 10.36 27.36 26.28
CA PRO A 28 10.77 28.50 27.10
C PRO A 28 10.05 29.77 26.65
N THR A 29 9.45 30.49 27.61
CA THR A 29 8.88 31.82 27.36
C THR A 29 9.95 32.79 26.86
N TRP A 30 9.62 33.65 25.88
CA TRP A 30 10.53 34.63 25.24
C TRP A 30 11.46 35.37 26.22
N ARG A 31 10.90 35.81 27.36
CA ARG A 31 11.65 36.56 28.40
C ARG A 31 12.76 35.72 29.05
N LYS A 32 12.55 34.42 29.19
CA LYS A 32 13.50 33.46 29.82
C LYS A 32 14.40 32.75 28.80
N ALA A 33 14.12 32.92 27.52
CA ALA A 33 14.90 32.31 26.44
C ALA A 33 16.24 33.03 26.24
N SER A 34 17.30 32.24 26.00
CA SER A 34 18.60 32.71 25.52
C SER A 34 18.50 33.37 24.15
N THR A 35 19.53 34.11 23.74
CA THR A 35 19.59 34.77 22.42
C THR A 35 19.42 33.77 21.26
N SER A 36 19.98 32.55 21.38
CA SER A 36 19.84 31.49 20.38
C SER A 36 18.40 30.97 20.32
N GLU A 37 17.77 30.73 21.48
CA GLU A 37 16.38 30.29 21.58
C GLU A 37 15.42 31.35 21.04
N ARG A 38 15.64 32.64 21.34
CA ARG A 38 14.85 33.74 20.79
C ARG A 38 14.93 33.78 19.26
N ARG A 39 16.11 33.60 18.66
CA ARG A 39 16.25 33.50 17.20
C ARG A 39 15.45 32.32 16.65
N LYS A 40 15.54 31.14 17.27
CA LYS A 40 14.75 29.96 16.88
C LYS A 40 13.25 30.22 16.97
N MET A 41 12.79 30.88 18.03
CA MET A 41 11.36 31.23 18.20
C MET A 41 10.87 32.16 17.10
N VAL A 42 11.63 33.21 16.76
CA VAL A 42 11.26 34.12 15.66
C VAL A 42 11.21 33.37 14.33
N VAL A 43 12.22 32.54 14.04
CA VAL A 43 12.27 31.76 12.79
C VAL A 43 11.09 30.79 12.68
N GLU A 44 10.78 30.08 13.77
CA GLU A 44 9.66 29.13 13.78
C GLU A 44 8.31 29.84 13.60
N GLU A 45 8.14 31.01 14.21
CA GLU A 45 6.91 31.79 14.06
C GLU A 45 6.75 32.37 12.66
N VAL A 46 7.83 32.93 12.08
CA VAL A 46 7.81 33.38 10.67
C VAL A 46 7.49 32.21 9.74
N ARG A 47 8.11 31.05 9.98
CA ARG A 47 7.83 29.82 9.22
C ARG A 47 6.36 29.39 9.34
N HIS A 48 5.79 29.50 10.53
CA HIS A 48 4.38 29.19 10.78
C HIS A 48 3.44 30.15 10.03
N GLN A 49 3.73 31.45 10.04
CA GLN A 49 2.96 32.45 9.28
C GLN A 49 3.05 32.20 7.77
N GLU A 50 4.24 31.97 7.24
CA GLU A 50 4.43 31.63 5.83
C GLU A 50 3.73 30.32 5.44
N GLU A 51 3.74 29.32 6.32
CA GLU A 51 3.04 28.05 6.09
C GLU A 51 1.52 28.24 6.09
N ALA A 52 1.00 29.09 6.99
CA ALA A 52 -0.42 29.43 7.03
C ALA A 52 -0.86 30.15 5.75
N GLU A 53 -0.08 31.11 5.25
CA GLU A 53 -0.35 31.79 3.98
C GLU A 53 -0.27 30.82 2.79
N ARG A 54 0.75 29.96 2.74
CA ARG A 54 0.87 28.92 1.71
C ARG A 54 -0.31 27.95 1.73
N SER A 55 -0.75 27.56 2.92
CA SER A 55 -1.91 26.67 3.12
C SER A 55 -3.21 27.34 2.67
N ALA A 56 -3.45 28.60 3.07
CA ALA A 56 -4.62 29.38 2.65
C ALA A 56 -4.67 29.53 1.12
N LYS A 57 -3.52 29.81 0.49
CA LYS A 57 -3.40 29.85 -0.96
C LYS A 57 -3.62 28.48 -1.60
N ALA A 58 -3.13 27.40 -1.00
CA ALA A 58 -3.36 26.06 -1.52
C ALA A 58 -4.85 25.68 -1.50
N VAL A 59 -5.56 25.98 -0.40
CA VAL A 59 -7.00 25.71 -0.26
C VAL A 59 -7.83 26.47 -1.31
N SER A 60 -7.44 27.69 -1.67
CA SER A 60 -8.17 28.47 -2.69
C SER A 60 -8.00 27.93 -4.12
N LEU A 61 -6.98 27.10 -4.38
CA LEU A 61 -6.74 26.50 -5.69
C LEU A 61 -7.58 25.23 -5.87
N ALA A 62 -8.81 25.37 -6.38
CA ALA A 62 -9.77 24.25 -6.51
C ALA A 62 -9.22 22.98 -7.22
N LYS A 63 -8.31 23.12 -8.20
CA LYS A 63 -7.71 21.99 -8.94
C LYS A 63 -6.32 21.61 -8.44
N ARG A 64 -5.41 22.59 -8.24
CA ARG A 64 -4.02 22.33 -7.81
C ARG A 64 -3.90 22.11 -6.30
N GLY A 65 -4.88 22.54 -5.53
CA GLY A 65 -5.02 22.37 -4.08
C GLY A 65 -5.77 21.11 -3.66
N GLN A 66 -6.10 20.21 -4.59
CA GLN A 66 -6.80 18.95 -4.27
C GLN A 66 -6.03 18.09 -3.26
N TRP A 67 -4.70 18.24 -3.19
CA TRP A 67 -3.87 17.55 -2.20
C TRP A 67 -4.19 17.94 -0.75
N MET A 68 -4.80 19.11 -0.52
CA MET A 68 -5.30 19.52 0.79
C MET A 68 -6.50 18.67 1.27
N ARG A 69 -7.14 17.92 0.37
CA ARG A 69 -8.36 17.13 0.64
C ARG A 69 -8.11 15.63 0.68
N TRP A 70 -6.85 15.20 0.84
CA TRP A 70 -6.47 13.78 0.89
C TRP A 70 -6.80 13.08 2.23
N GLU A 71 -7.74 13.61 3.00
CA GLU A 71 -8.25 12.97 4.22
C GLU A 71 -8.90 11.62 3.86
N GLY A 72 -8.52 10.57 4.59
CA GLY A 72 -9.05 9.21 4.37
C GLY A 72 -8.48 8.45 3.16
N LEU A 73 -7.49 9.00 2.44
CA LEU A 73 -6.77 8.24 1.43
C LEU A 73 -5.72 7.32 2.05
N GLU A 74 -5.61 6.11 1.52
CA GLU A 74 -4.58 5.16 1.93
C GLU A 74 -3.19 5.68 1.54
N ARG A 75 -2.30 5.81 2.53
CA ARG A 75 -0.92 6.27 2.29
C ARG A 75 -0.13 5.18 1.59
N ARG A 76 0.18 5.41 0.31
CA ARG A 76 1.15 4.58 -0.40
C ARG A 76 2.57 4.95 0.03
N LYS A 77 3.30 3.98 0.58
CA LYS A 77 4.74 4.12 0.84
C LYS A 77 5.51 3.80 -0.44
N LEU A 78 6.26 4.77 -0.94
CA LEU A 78 7.21 4.58 -2.05
C LEU A 78 8.61 4.75 -1.48
N THR A 79 9.43 3.70 -1.57
CA THR A 79 10.84 3.81 -1.19
C THR A 79 11.65 4.42 -2.33
N TRP A 80 12.81 4.99 -1.99
CA TRP A 80 13.70 5.57 -3.00
C TRP A 80 14.13 4.53 -4.04
N THR A 81 14.45 3.31 -3.59
CA THR A 81 14.80 2.19 -4.48
C THR A 81 13.70 1.88 -5.48
N GLN A 82 12.44 1.79 -5.02
CA GLN A 82 11.29 1.57 -5.91
C GLN A 82 11.14 2.68 -6.94
N LEU A 83 11.37 3.94 -6.54
CA LEU A 83 11.29 5.07 -7.45
C LEU A 83 12.41 5.01 -8.52
N CYS A 84 13.62 4.63 -8.14
CA CYS A 84 14.75 4.50 -9.07
C CYS A 84 14.60 3.33 -10.06
N GLU A 85 13.97 2.23 -9.63
CA GLU A 85 13.70 1.06 -10.49
C GLU A 85 12.52 1.28 -11.43
N MET A 86 11.67 2.26 -11.15
CA MET A 86 10.49 2.55 -11.95
C MET A 86 10.83 3.25 -13.26
N GLU A 87 10.14 2.84 -14.32
CA GLU A 87 10.13 3.57 -15.57
C GLU A 87 9.60 5.01 -15.38
N ALA A 88 10.20 5.98 -16.07
CA ALA A 88 9.84 7.39 -15.99
C ALA A 88 8.35 7.64 -16.30
N SER A 89 7.77 6.87 -17.23
CA SER A 89 6.35 6.94 -17.58
C SER A 89 5.44 6.57 -16.40
N ASN A 90 5.80 5.55 -15.63
CA ASN A 90 5.09 5.13 -14.43
C ASN A 90 5.16 6.19 -13.33
N ILE A 91 6.33 6.81 -13.13
CA ILE A 91 6.49 7.90 -12.16
C ILE A 91 5.61 9.09 -12.56
N SER A 92 5.68 9.49 -13.83
CA SER A 92 4.86 10.57 -14.39
C SER A 92 3.37 10.30 -14.22
N PHE A 93 2.93 9.07 -14.52
CA PHE A 93 1.55 8.65 -14.32
C PHE A 93 1.12 8.76 -12.86
N ILE A 94 1.90 8.23 -11.90
CA ILE A 94 1.56 8.28 -10.47
C ILE A 94 1.43 9.72 -9.99
N ILE A 95 2.40 10.58 -10.30
CA ILE A 95 2.36 11.99 -9.90
C ILE A 95 1.11 12.65 -10.47
N ARG A 96 0.86 12.49 -11.77
CA ARG A 96 -0.30 13.09 -12.44
C ARG A 96 -1.64 12.54 -11.94
N ALA A 97 -1.69 11.26 -11.60
CA ALA A 97 -2.88 10.63 -11.03
C ALA A 97 -3.17 11.17 -9.63
N THR A 98 -2.12 11.33 -8.83
CA THR A 98 -2.19 11.83 -7.45
C THR A 98 -2.73 13.27 -7.41
N TYR A 99 -2.33 14.12 -8.36
CA TYR A 99 -2.83 15.49 -8.49
C TYR A 99 -4.11 15.61 -9.36
N ASP A 100 -4.71 14.51 -9.81
CA ASP A 100 -5.88 14.49 -10.71
C ASP A 100 -5.74 15.42 -11.94
N VAL A 101 -4.58 15.35 -12.59
CA VAL A 101 -4.27 16.12 -13.82
C VAL A 101 -4.16 15.23 -15.06
N LEU A 102 -4.48 13.94 -14.93
CA LEU A 102 -4.57 13.03 -16.08
C LEU A 102 -5.75 13.38 -16.99
N PRO A 103 -5.67 13.05 -18.30
CA PRO A 103 -6.71 13.36 -19.28
C PRO A 103 -7.94 12.44 -19.14
N SER A 104 -8.65 12.54 -18.02
CA SER A 104 -9.99 11.94 -17.87
C SER A 104 -11.02 12.81 -18.59
N PRO A 105 -12.14 12.27 -19.09
CA PRO A 105 -13.18 13.07 -19.76
C PRO A 105 -13.66 14.25 -18.93
N LYS A 106 -13.79 14.07 -17.61
CA LYS A 106 -14.12 15.17 -16.69
C LYS A 106 -13.03 16.25 -16.65
N ASN A 107 -11.75 15.87 -16.65
CA ASN A 107 -10.64 16.84 -16.66
C ASN A 107 -10.50 17.51 -18.02
N LEU A 108 -10.73 16.78 -19.10
CA LEU A 108 -10.70 17.30 -20.48
C LEU A 108 -11.79 18.35 -20.69
N ARG A 109 -13.01 18.13 -20.19
CA ARG A 109 -14.08 19.14 -20.25
C ARG A 109 -13.70 20.45 -19.56
N VAL A 110 -13.10 20.37 -18.38
CA VAL A 110 -12.75 21.55 -17.57
C VAL A 110 -11.52 22.28 -18.11
N VAL A 111 -10.52 21.55 -18.62
CA VAL A 111 -9.22 22.14 -18.98
C VAL A 111 -9.08 22.39 -20.49
N TRP A 112 -9.79 21.63 -21.33
CA TRP A 112 -9.55 21.57 -22.79
C TRP A 112 -10.83 21.65 -23.64
N TYR A 113 -11.96 22.12 -23.07
CA TYR A 113 -13.27 22.15 -23.77
C TYR A 113 -13.70 20.80 -24.35
N GLY A 114 -13.35 19.70 -23.68
CA GLY A 114 -13.79 18.36 -24.06
C GLY A 114 -15.31 18.20 -24.07
N GLU A 115 -15.76 17.17 -24.79
CA GLU A 115 -17.17 16.80 -24.97
C GLU A 115 -17.82 16.25 -23.67
N ASP A 116 -18.78 15.33 -23.80
CA ASP A 116 -19.52 14.74 -22.69
C ASP A 116 -18.57 14.17 -21.62
N PRO A 117 -18.65 14.61 -20.33
CA PRO A 117 -17.76 14.13 -19.28
C PRO A 117 -18.14 12.74 -18.75
N THR A 118 -19.06 12.03 -19.41
CA THR A 118 -19.53 10.70 -19.01
C THR A 118 -18.51 9.61 -19.32
N CYS A 119 -18.70 8.45 -18.71
CA CYS A 119 -17.88 7.27 -19.00
C CYS A 119 -18.39 6.57 -20.26
N ALA A 120 -17.47 6.13 -21.12
CA ALA A 120 -17.81 5.34 -22.31
C ALA A 120 -18.53 4.02 -22.01
N LEU A 121 -18.51 3.54 -20.76
CA LEU A 121 -19.11 2.27 -20.34
C LEU A 121 -20.34 2.44 -19.43
N CYS A 122 -20.58 3.64 -18.89
CA CYS A 122 -21.69 3.87 -17.96
C CYS A 122 -22.07 5.36 -17.89
N PRO A 123 -23.30 5.71 -17.49
CA PRO A 123 -23.77 7.10 -17.54
C PRO A 123 -23.19 8.01 -16.46
N THR A 124 -22.24 7.55 -15.63
CA THR A 124 -21.66 8.38 -14.56
C THR A 124 -20.51 9.25 -15.06
N PRO A 125 -20.23 10.41 -14.43
CA PRO A 125 -19.09 11.24 -14.78
C PRO A 125 -17.76 10.50 -14.66
N ALA A 126 -16.98 10.50 -15.74
CA ALA A 126 -15.69 9.83 -15.83
C ALA A 126 -14.58 10.64 -15.16
N THR A 127 -14.64 10.66 -13.83
CA THR A 127 -13.51 11.08 -12.98
C THR A 127 -12.35 10.09 -13.09
N LEU A 128 -11.15 10.52 -12.72
CA LEU A 128 -10.00 9.61 -12.65
C LEU A 128 -10.25 8.43 -11.71
N LYS A 129 -10.81 8.68 -10.51
CA LYS A 129 -11.20 7.63 -9.54
C LYS A 129 -12.19 6.63 -10.16
N HIS A 130 -13.18 7.14 -10.90
CA HIS A 130 -14.15 6.29 -11.59
C HIS A 130 -13.48 5.36 -12.60
N ILE A 131 -12.67 5.90 -13.51
CA ILE A 131 -11.99 5.11 -14.54
C ILE A 131 -11.08 4.06 -13.90
N LEU A 132 -10.24 4.47 -12.94
CA LEU A 132 -9.20 3.59 -12.39
C LEU A 132 -9.72 2.53 -11.43
N ALA A 133 -10.80 2.78 -10.69
CA ALA A 133 -11.20 1.88 -9.60
C ALA A 133 -12.70 1.77 -9.30
N ALA A 134 -13.54 2.72 -9.71
CA ALA A 134 -14.93 2.81 -9.23
C ALA A 134 -15.99 2.66 -10.33
N CYS A 135 -15.62 2.22 -11.54
CA CYS A 135 -16.58 1.96 -12.59
C CYS A 135 -17.25 0.59 -12.38
N ASN A 136 -18.55 0.60 -12.06
CA ASN A 136 -19.31 -0.63 -11.81
C ASN A 136 -19.35 -1.54 -13.05
N THR A 137 -19.52 -0.97 -14.25
CA THR A 137 -19.49 -1.74 -15.51
C THR A 137 -18.12 -2.39 -15.72
N SER A 138 -17.02 -1.65 -15.49
CA SER A 138 -15.67 -2.23 -15.60
C SER A 138 -15.41 -3.33 -14.57
N LEU A 139 -15.92 -3.16 -13.35
CA LEU A 139 -15.80 -4.12 -12.26
C LEU A 139 -16.54 -5.42 -12.59
N THR A 140 -17.83 -5.32 -12.96
CA THR A 140 -18.68 -6.47 -13.30
C THR A 140 -18.18 -7.22 -14.54
N GLN A 141 -17.62 -6.50 -15.52
CA GLN A 141 -16.96 -7.11 -16.69
C GLN A 141 -15.56 -7.68 -16.38
N GLY A 142 -15.07 -7.56 -15.14
CA GLY A 142 -13.77 -8.09 -14.71
C GLY A 142 -12.55 -7.35 -15.28
N ARG A 143 -12.71 -6.17 -15.88
CA ARG A 143 -11.64 -5.45 -16.61
C ARG A 143 -10.43 -5.13 -15.73
N TYR A 144 -10.65 -4.79 -14.46
CA TYR A 144 -9.57 -4.48 -13.52
C TYR A 144 -8.66 -5.67 -13.25
N SER A 145 -9.23 -6.88 -13.21
CA SER A 145 -8.47 -8.12 -13.00
C SER A 145 -7.89 -8.71 -14.29
N TRP A 146 -8.27 -8.21 -15.47
CA TRP A 146 -8.00 -8.89 -16.74
C TRP A 146 -6.51 -9.11 -16.98
N ARG A 147 -5.68 -8.06 -16.88
CA ARG A 147 -4.22 -8.17 -17.10
C ARG A 147 -3.58 -9.14 -16.11
N ARG A 148 -3.94 -9.04 -14.83
CA ARG A 148 -3.49 -9.94 -13.77
C ARG A 148 -3.85 -11.39 -14.12
N ASN A 149 -5.10 -11.64 -14.48
CA ASN A 149 -5.60 -12.97 -14.79
C ASN A 149 -4.94 -13.54 -16.06
N GLN A 150 -4.60 -12.71 -17.06
CA GLN A 150 -3.85 -13.19 -18.23
C GLN A 150 -2.45 -13.68 -17.86
N VAL A 151 -1.72 -12.93 -17.01
CA VAL A 151 -0.41 -13.36 -16.53
C VAL A 151 -0.53 -14.65 -15.71
N LEU A 152 -1.52 -14.74 -14.81
CA LEU A 152 -1.76 -15.93 -14.01
C LEU A 152 -2.10 -17.15 -14.89
N LYS A 153 -2.86 -16.99 -15.97
CA LYS A 153 -3.14 -18.06 -16.94
C LYS A 153 -1.87 -18.58 -17.59
N SER A 154 -0.99 -17.69 -18.04
CA SER A 154 0.28 -18.09 -18.66
C SER A 154 1.19 -18.83 -17.68
N LEU A 155 1.30 -18.34 -16.45
CA LEU A 155 2.07 -19.00 -15.39
C LEU A 155 1.48 -20.36 -15.03
N ALA A 156 0.16 -20.42 -14.86
CA ALA A 156 -0.57 -21.66 -14.57
C ALA A 156 -0.32 -22.71 -15.65
N ALA A 157 -0.39 -22.33 -16.94
CA ALA A 157 -0.12 -23.26 -18.04
C ALA A 157 1.31 -23.83 -18.00
N ALA A 158 2.31 -22.99 -17.72
CA ALA A 158 3.70 -23.42 -17.61
C ALA A 158 3.93 -24.38 -16.43
N ILE A 159 3.35 -24.05 -15.26
CA ILE A 159 3.46 -24.88 -14.05
C ILE A 159 2.72 -26.20 -14.22
N GLU A 160 1.52 -26.17 -14.80
CA GLU A 160 0.68 -27.33 -15.05
C GLU A 160 1.36 -28.34 -15.98
N SER A 161 2.01 -27.85 -17.04
CA SER A 161 2.83 -28.70 -17.91
C SER A 161 3.91 -29.44 -17.12
N LYS A 162 4.67 -28.71 -16.28
CA LYS A 162 5.72 -29.31 -15.46
C LYS A 162 5.18 -30.27 -14.41
N ARG A 163 4.04 -29.95 -13.79
CA ARG A 163 3.33 -30.80 -12.82
C ARG A 163 2.92 -32.11 -13.46
N ASN A 164 2.32 -32.07 -14.65
CA ASN A 164 1.87 -33.28 -15.35
C ASN A 164 3.05 -34.17 -15.73
N THR A 165 4.13 -33.61 -16.28
CA THR A 165 5.37 -34.37 -16.53
C THR A 165 5.90 -34.99 -15.24
N ASN A 166 5.85 -34.27 -14.12
CA ASN A 166 6.38 -34.75 -12.86
C ASN A 166 5.52 -35.85 -12.25
N ASN A 167 4.20 -35.72 -12.29
CA ASN A 167 3.26 -36.70 -11.75
C ASN A 167 3.17 -37.97 -12.60
N SER A 168 3.49 -37.89 -13.90
CA SER A 168 3.55 -39.06 -14.79
C SER A 168 4.83 -39.90 -14.61
N LEU A 169 5.85 -39.36 -13.95
CA LEU A 169 7.05 -40.14 -13.65
C LEU A 169 6.72 -41.24 -12.63
N PRO A 170 7.33 -42.43 -12.76
CA PRO A 170 7.12 -43.49 -11.78
C PRO A 170 7.48 -42.99 -10.38
N LEU A 171 6.75 -43.49 -9.38
CA LEU A 171 7.10 -43.29 -7.98
C LEU A 171 8.55 -43.74 -7.84
N ARG A 172 9.42 -42.83 -7.43
CA ARG A 172 10.80 -43.19 -7.11
C ARG A 172 10.68 -44.20 -5.96
N ALA A 173 11.18 -45.42 -6.15
CA ALA A 173 11.46 -46.33 -5.05
C ALA A 173 12.62 -45.73 -4.24
N THR A 174 12.36 -44.66 -3.49
CA THR A 174 13.32 -44.18 -2.50
C THR A 174 13.27 -45.16 -1.35
N ASN A 175 14.20 -46.12 -1.33
CA ASN A 175 14.57 -46.88 -0.12
C ASN A 175 15.22 -45.98 0.95
N SER A 176 14.99 -44.67 0.90
CA SER A 176 15.40 -43.72 1.92
C SER A 176 14.30 -42.68 2.01
N ILE A 177 13.26 -43.02 2.77
CA ILE A 177 12.53 -42.01 3.51
C ILE A 177 13.60 -41.33 4.35
N THR A 178 14.01 -40.12 3.98
CA THR A 178 14.84 -39.30 4.87
C THR A 178 13.92 -38.93 6.02
N THR A 179 13.84 -39.79 7.03
CA THR A 179 13.20 -39.45 8.30
C THR A 179 13.82 -38.12 8.72
N PRO A 180 13.03 -37.05 8.94
CA PRO A 180 13.59 -35.81 9.45
C PRO A 180 14.30 -36.17 10.74
N ILE A 181 15.63 -36.01 10.76
CA ILE A 181 16.42 -36.26 11.95
C ILE A 181 16.00 -35.19 12.95
N PHE A 182 15.13 -35.57 13.89
CA PHE A 182 14.76 -34.73 15.01
C PHE A 182 15.99 -34.61 15.91
N ILE A 183 16.64 -33.45 15.86
CA ILE A 183 17.76 -33.14 16.72
C ILE A 183 17.18 -32.57 18.00
N ARG A 184 17.46 -33.23 19.12
CA ARG A 184 17.07 -32.72 20.43
C ARG A 184 17.81 -31.41 20.72
N GLU A 185 17.17 -30.53 21.48
CA GLU A 185 17.76 -29.28 21.94
C GLU A 185 19.15 -29.55 22.58
N GLY A 186 20.17 -28.85 22.10
CA GLY A 186 21.56 -28.99 22.57
C GLY A 186 22.47 -29.92 21.73
N GLN A 187 21.96 -30.72 20.79
CA GLN A 187 22.82 -31.53 19.90
C GLN A 187 23.23 -30.77 18.62
N ARG A 188 24.48 -30.96 18.19
CA ARG A 188 25.02 -30.40 16.93
C ARG A 188 24.87 -31.41 15.79
N LYS A 189 24.53 -30.93 14.59
CA LYS A 189 24.45 -31.75 13.36
C LYS A 189 25.81 -32.39 13.04
N PRO A 190 25.85 -33.66 12.59
CA PRO A 190 27.02 -34.19 11.90
C PRO A 190 27.32 -33.35 10.66
N ASN A 191 28.58 -32.92 10.48
CA ASN A 191 29.03 -32.17 9.32
C ASN A 191 29.06 -33.07 8.08
N HIS A 192 27.90 -33.30 7.45
CA HIS A 192 27.88 -33.78 6.07
C HIS A 192 27.91 -32.60 5.10
N PRO A 193 28.72 -32.65 4.04
CA PRO A 193 28.63 -31.67 2.97
C PRO A 193 27.23 -31.74 2.38
N SER A 194 26.50 -30.63 2.44
CA SER A 194 25.17 -30.51 1.82
C SER A 194 25.35 -30.62 0.30
N THR A 195 25.22 -31.82 -0.25
CA THR A 195 25.03 -32.00 -1.69
C THR A 195 23.70 -31.33 -2.01
N LYS A 196 23.74 -30.15 -2.65
CA LYS A 196 22.52 -29.47 -3.07
C LYS A 196 21.82 -30.41 -4.05
N SER A 197 20.68 -30.96 -3.64
CA SER A 197 19.79 -31.68 -4.54
C SER A 197 19.44 -30.75 -5.70
N GLU A 198 19.92 -31.06 -6.90
CA GLU A 198 19.56 -30.36 -8.15
C GLU A 198 18.08 -30.54 -8.52
N THR A 199 17.36 -31.41 -7.81
CA THR A 199 15.92 -31.60 -7.99
C THR A 199 15.11 -30.44 -7.42
N GLY A 200 14.38 -29.72 -8.31
CA GLY A 200 13.45 -28.66 -7.93
C GLY A 200 12.27 -29.15 -7.08
N GLN A 201 11.61 -28.23 -6.37
CA GLN A 201 10.58 -28.53 -5.35
C GLN A 201 9.46 -29.48 -5.82
N LEU A 202 9.05 -29.39 -7.09
CA LEU A 202 8.02 -30.26 -7.67
C LEU A 202 8.45 -31.74 -7.71
N ALA A 203 9.76 -32.04 -7.73
CA ALA A 203 10.26 -33.41 -7.82
C ALA A 203 10.12 -34.22 -6.52
N ILE A 204 9.74 -33.58 -5.41
CA ILE A 204 9.65 -34.20 -4.08
C ILE A 204 8.43 -35.13 -3.96
N ALA A 205 7.36 -34.85 -4.71
CA ALA A 205 6.12 -35.62 -4.68
C ALA A 205 5.56 -35.83 -6.11
N ARG A 206 4.62 -36.77 -6.27
CA ARG A 206 4.02 -37.17 -7.56
C ARG A 206 2.50 -36.93 -7.63
N ASP A 207 1.94 -36.34 -6.58
CA ASP A 207 0.50 -36.13 -6.36
C ASP A 207 0.14 -34.64 -6.22
N TRP A 208 1.05 -33.75 -6.64
CA TRP A 208 0.81 -32.31 -6.64
C TRP A 208 -0.48 -31.97 -7.37
N LYS A 209 -1.31 -31.11 -6.77
CA LYS A 209 -2.52 -30.52 -7.38
C LYS A 209 -2.29 -29.03 -7.60
N MET A 210 -2.62 -28.53 -8.79
CA MET A 210 -2.57 -27.09 -9.06
C MET A 210 -3.90 -26.45 -8.67
N LEU A 211 -3.83 -25.37 -7.89
CA LEU A 211 -4.96 -24.51 -7.55
C LEU A 211 -4.61 -23.09 -8.00
N VAL A 212 -5.53 -22.41 -8.69
CA VAL A 212 -5.31 -21.05 -9.21
C VAL A 212 -6.55 -20.19 -9.00
N ASP A 213 -6.35 -18.98 -8.47
CA ASP A 213 -7.39 -17.98 -8.24
C ASP A 213 -7.72 -17.21 -9.54
N ILE A 214 -8.34 -17.91 -10.50
CA ILE A 214 -8.86 -17.32 -11.74
C ILE A 214 -10.35 -17.62 -11.83
N GLY A 215 -11.18 -16.60 -11.66
CA GLY A 215 -12.64 -16.73 -11.73
C GLY A 215 -13.30 -17.25 -10.45
N GLN A 216 -12.51 -17.75 -9.49
CA GLN A 216 -12.96 -18.19 -8.17
C GLN A 216 -11.88 -17.90 -7.13
N GLN A 217 -12.28 -17.29 -6.02
CA GLN A 217 -11.37 -17.02 -4.91
C GLN A 217 -10.97 -18.33 -4.22
N LEU A 218 -9.67 -18.59 -4.12
CA LEU A 218 -9.16 -19.76 -3.42
C LEU A 218 -9.42 -19.62 -1.91
N ILE A 219 -10.00 -20.67 -1.32
CA ILE A 219 -10.14 -20.80 0.13
C ILE A 219 -8.89 -21.50 0.65
N PHE A 220 -8.06 -20.77 1.40
CA PHE A 220 -6.89 -21.35 2.06
C PHE A 220 -7.33 -22.02 3.37
N PRO A 221 -6.90 -23.27 3.62
CA PRO A 221 -7.11 -23.90 4.92
C PRO A 221 -6.53 -23.02 6.06
N PRO A 222 -7.25 -22.86 7.18
CA PRO A 222 -6.84 -21.98 8.28
C PRO A 222 -5.47 -22.37 8.86
N GLU A 223 -5.06 -23.63 8.75
CA GLU A 223 -3.77 -24.15 9.20
C GLU A 223 -2.58 -23.56 8.42
N ILE A 224 -2.80 -23.13 7.18
CA ILE A 224 -1.78 -22.53 6.31
C ILE A 224 -1.74 -21.00 6.49
N ALA A 225 -2.88 -20.39 6.82
CA ALA A 225 -3.05 -18.94 6.95
C ALA A 225 -2.54 -18.37 8.30
N ALA A 226 -2.10 -19.22 9.23
CA ALA A 226 -1.64 -18.84 10.56
C ALA A 226 -0.19 -18.30 10.62
N ASN A 227 0.33 -17.69 9.56
CA ASN A 227 1.55 -16.88 9.68
C ASN A 227 1.19 -15.45 10.08
N SER A 228 1.51 -15.12 11.32
CA SER A 228 1.25 -13.86 12.01
C SER A 228 1.91 -12.64 11.34
N GLN A 229 1.38 -12.18 10.21
CA GLN A 229 1.64 -10.85 9.63
C GLN A 229 0.38 -10.15 9.09
N ALA A 230 -0.82 -10.62 9.45
CA ALA A 230 -2.03 -9.83 9.29
C ALA A 230 -2.25 -8.94 10.52
N ARG A 231 -1.80 -7.68 10.44
CA ARG A 231 -2.20 -6.62 11.35
C ARG A 231 -3.67 -6.25 11.11
N LEU A 232 -4.40 -6.14 12.21
CA LEU A 232 -5.65 -5.38 12.43
C LEU A 232 -6.90 -5.85 11.67
N GLY A 233 -7.78 -6.53 12.41
CA GLY A 233 -9.17 -6.76 12.01
C GLY A 233 -9.79 -7.98 12.69
N THR A 234 -9.78 -8.02 14.02
CA THR A 234 -10.51 -9.02 14.82
C THR A 234 -12.00 -8.97 14.47
N LEU A 235 -12.61 -10.13 14.20
CA LEU A 235 -13.84 -10.63 14.84
C LEU A 235 -13.97 -12.13 14.50
N VAL A 236 -13.70 -12.98 15.49
CA VAL A 236 -13.99 -14.41 15.49
C VAL A 236 -15.42 -14.58 16.01
N PRO A 237 -16.34 -15.29 15.33
CA PRO A 237 -17.54 -15.79 15.97
C PRO A 237 -17.22 -17.04 16.77
N LEU A 238 -17.63 -17.02 18.03
CA LEU A 238 -17.61 -18.11 19.00
C LEU A 238 -18.07 -19.44 18.42
N ALA A 239 -17.27 -20.48 18.65
CA ALA A 239 -17.78 -21.84 18.69
C ALA A 239 -18.58 -22.03 19.98
N GLU A 240 -19.81 -22.50 19.87
CA GLU A 240 -20.42 -23.54 20.72
C GLU A 240 -21.84 -23.84 20.24
N GLY A 241 -22.17 -25.14 20.13
CA GLY A 241 -23.54 -25.57 19.86
C GLY A 241 -23.65 -26.87 19.08
N SER A 242 -23.23 -27.98 19.68
CA SER A 242 -23.70 -29.32 19.33
C SER A 242 -25.23 -29.38 19.28
N GLN A 243 -25.81 -29.97 18.23
CA GLN A 243 -26.76 -31.10 18.32
C GLN A 243 -27.41 -31.44 16.97
N CYS A 244 -27.26 -32.72 16.65
CA CYS A 244 -28.15 -33.63 15.93
C CYS A 244 -29.47 -33.09 15.34
N HIS A 245 -29.69 -33.38 14.06
CA HIS A 245 -30.71 -34.32 13.61
C HIS A 245 -30.26 -35.01 12.31
#